data_AF-A0A1G8RLI4-F1
#
_entry.id   AF-A0A1G8RLI4-F1
#
_cell.length_a   1.000
_cell.length_b   1.000
_cell.length_c   1.000
_cell.angle_alpha   90.00
_cell.angle_beta   90.00
_cell.angle_gamma   90.00
#
_symmetry.space_group_name_H-M   'P 1'
#
loop_
_entity.id
_entity.type
_entity.pdbx_description
1 polymer ?
#
loop_
_entity_poly.entity_id
_entity_poly.type
_entity_poly.pdbx_seq_one_letter_code
_entity_poly.pdbx_strand_id
1 'polypeptide(L)'
;MADFTVEAGRHHTHTLEVDLYRGMFQNSEEFEIRHIGINSVDNRHMGHVIGEMDPQWLADCEAEFASKSLPGGLFKHLAYLYPDSVTGIAQMADSSTSRNDQRVLPIAVTPIFIGEQGDWHFVMGYLPKGNYRVGYSCLGHLDDPQTDDINDGEFVMYRDGGALTVNSGDNGGHQNVHQCGNGHAGGGHGGH
;
A
#
# COMPACT_ATOMS: atom_id res chain seq x y z
N MET A 1 1.34 -19.79 4.03
CA MET A 1 0.19 -19.62 4.93
C MET A 1 0.49 -20.37 6.20
N ALA A 2 0.42 -19.70 7.34
CA ALA A 2 0.49 -20.36 8.65
C ALA A 2 -0.91 -20.84 9.04
N ASP A 3 -1.00 -21.97 9.74
CA ASP A 3 -2.27 -22.51 10.22
C ASP A 3 -2.89 -21.58 11.28
N PHE A 4 -4.21 -21.36 11.19
CA PHE A 4 -4.97 -20.66 12.22
C PHE A 4 -5.20 -21.59 13.41
N THR A 5 -4.66 -21.24 14.58
CA THR A 5 -4.79 -22.05 15.80
C THR A 5 -5.73 -21.36 16.80
N VAL A 6 -6.83 -22.02 17.14
CA VAL A 6 -7.76 -21.56 18.18
C VAL A 6 -7.42 -22.26 19.48
N GLU A 7 -6.87 -21.53 20.44
CA GLU A 7 -6.61 -22.06 21.78
C GLU A 7 -7.92 -22.13 22.59
N ALA A 8 -8.20 -23.30 23.16
CA ALA A 8 -9.37 -23.52 24.01
C ALA A 8 -9.32 -22.65 25.28
N GLY A 9 -10.47 -22.08 25.65
CA GLY A 9 -10.61 -21.27 26.87
C GLY A 9 -10.07 -19.84 26.77
N ARG A 10 -9.71 -19.35 25.58
CA ARG A 10 -9.32 -17.95 25.35
C ARG A 10 -10.36 -17.20 24.52
N HIS A 11 -10.46 -15.90 24.77
CA HIS A 11 -11.19 -14.98 23.89
C HIS A 11 -10.26 -14.55 22.75
N HIS A 12 -10.72 -14.74 21.51
CA HIS A 12 -10.01 -14.30 20.31
C HIS A 12 -10.83 -13.20 19.66
N THR A 13 -10.21 -12.04 19.44
CA THR A 13 -10.84 -10.90 18.77
C THR A 13 -10.09 -10.66 17.48
N HIS A 14 -10.81 -10.74 16.36
CA HIS A 14 -10.26 -10.56 15.04
C HIS A 14 -11.02 -9.48 14.30
N THR A 15 -10.30 -8.74 13.46
CA THR A 15 -10.88 -7.85 12.46
C THR A 15 -10.78 -8.49 11.08
N LEU A 16 -11.87 -8.42 10.32
CA LEU A 16 -11.87 -8.67 8.89
C LEU A 16 -11.57 -7.35 8.18
N GLU A 17 -10.43 -7.30 7.52
CA GLU A 17 -9.98 -6.20 6.68
C GLU A 17 -10.36 -6.51 5.24
N VAL A 18 -10.90 -5.50 4.55
CA VAL A 18 -11.36 -5.62 3.16
C VAL A 18 -10.72 -4.50 2.35
N ASP A 19 -9.67 -4.85 1.62
CA ASP A 19 -9.03 -4.01 0.61
C ASP A 19 -9.92 -4.02 -0.65
N LEU A 20 -10.72 -2.98 -0.81
CA LEU A 20 -11.61 -2.86 -1.97
C LEU A 20 -10.85 -2.58 -3.28
N TYR A 21 -9.63 -2.02 -3.24
CA TYR A 21 -8.86 -1.77 -4.46
C TYR A 21 -8.42 -3.07 -5.12
N ARG A 22 -8.10 -4.08 -4.31
CA ARG A 22 -7.72 -5.41 -4.78
C ARG A 22 -8.90 -6.38 -4.85
N GLY A 23 -9.82 -6.24 -3.91
CA GLY A 23 -10.90 -7.19 -3.67
C GLY A 23 -12.18 -6.90 -4.44
N MET A 24 -12.47 -5.64 -4.79
CA MET A 24 -13.72 -5.28 -5.45
C MET A 24 -13.50 -5.12 -6.95
N PHE A 25 -14.35 -5.76 -7.76
CA PHE A 25 -14.39 -5.51 -9.19
C PHE A 25 -15.84 -5.40 -9.66
N GLN A 26 -16.04 -4.70 -10.76
CA GLN A 26 -17.34 -4.54 -11.39
C GLN A 26 -17.44 -5.50 -12.58
N ASN A 27 -18.48 -6.33 -12.61
CA ASN A 27 -18.85 -7.08 -13.81
C ASN A 27 -19.95 -6.32 -14.58
N SER A 28 -20.51 -6.90 -15.65
CA SER A 28 -21.52 -6.23 -16.48
C SER A 28 -22.82 -5.84 -15.75
N GLU A 29 -23.08 -6.40 -14.56
CA GLU A 29 -24.35 -6.28 -13.85
C GLU A 29 -24.19 -5.83 -12.40
N GLU A 30 -23.11 -6.19 -11.71
CA GLU A 30 -22.94 -6.03 -10.25
C GLU A 30 -21.48 -5.79 -9.83
N PHE A 31 -21.29 -5.37 -8.58
CA PHE A 31 -19.98 -5.36 -7.90
C PHE A 31 -19.79 -6.66 -7.12
N GLU A 32 -18.64 -7.31 -7.31
CA GLU A 32 -18.27 -8.53 -6.60
C GLU A 32 -17.04 -8.26 -5.70
N ILE A 33 -17.04 -8.83 -4.50
CA ILE A 33 -15.88 -8.83 -3.60
C ILE A 33 -15.23 -10.22 -3.61
N ARG A 34 -13.98 -10.28 -4.05
CA ARG A 34 -13.14 -11.47 -4.05
C ARG A 34 -12.36 -11.61 -2.76
N HIS A 35 -12.10 -12.87 -2.38
CA HIS A 35 -11.31 -13.20 -1.20
C HIS A 35 -9.87 -12.66 -1.22
N ILE A 36 -9.31 -12.32 -2.38
CA ILE A 36 -7.92 -11.83 -2.49
C ILE A 36 -7.67 -10.47 -1.81
N GLY A 37 -8.74 -9.69 -1.61
CA GLY A 37 -8.71 -8.45 -0.85
C GLY A 37 -9.25 -8.59 0.58
N ILE A 38 -9.47 -9.81 1.08
CA ILE A 38 -10.01 -10.04 2.43
C ILE A 38 -8.97 -10.71 3.31
N ASN A 39 -8.65 -10.08 4.44
CA ASN A 39 -7.73 -10.63 5.44
C ASN A 39 -8.38 -10.66 6.82
N SER A 40 -8.05 -11.68 7.63
CA SER A 40 -8.41 -11.71 9.05
C SER A 40 -7.16 -11.50 9.89
N VAL A 41 -7.23 -10.57 10.84
CA VAL A 41 -6.08 -10.19 11.66
C VAL A 41 -6.45 -10.25 13.14
N ASP A 42 -5.58 -10.87 13.95
CA ASP A 42 -5.73 -10.91 15.41
C ASP A 42 -5.45 -9.52 16.00
N ASN A 43 -6.44 -8.98 16.72
CA ASN A 43 -6.38 -7.62 17.24
C ASN A 43 -5.26 -7.42 18.27
N ARG A 44 -4.72 -8.48 18.86
CA ARG A 44 -3.58 -8.39 19.80
C ARG A 44 -2.23 -8.20 19.11
N HIS A 45 -2.15 -8.53 17.82
CA HIS A 45 -0.89 -8.59 17.07
C HIS A 45 -0.90 -7.71 15.82
N MET A 46 -1.81 -6.74 15.77
CA MET A 46 -1.93 -5.78 14.67
C MET A 46 -1.43 -4.39 15.04
N GLY A 47 -1.03 -3.64 14.02
CA GLY A 47 -0.77 -2.21 14.10
C GLY A 47 -1.40 -1.46 12.94
N HIS A 48 -1.19 -0.15 12.92
CA HIS A 48 -1.58 0.75 11.84
C HIS A 48 -0.33 1.47 11.32
N VAL A 49 -0.34 1.82 10.04
CA VAL A 49 0.67 2.68 9.42
C VAL A 49 0.00 3.99 9.03
N ILE A 50 0.61 5.09 9.46
CA ILE A 50 0.38 6.41 8.89
C ILE A 50 1.63 6.76 8.10
N GLY A 51 1.47 6.85 6.78
CA GLY A 51 2.56 7.22 5.89
C GLY A 51 2.44 8.68 5.50
N GLU A 52 3.46 9.47 5.76
CA GLU A 52 3.60 10.85 5.32
C GLU A 52 4.29 10.87 3.95
N MET A 53 3.79 11.69 3.03
CA MET A 53 4.29 11.80 1.67
C MET A 53 4.94 13.17 1.45
N ASP A 54 6.16 13.16 0.89
CA ASP A 54 6.79 14.38 0.38
C ASP A 54 5.92 14.98 -0.77
N PRO A 55 5.40 16.21 -0.62
CA PRO A 55 4.64 16.86 -1.67
C PRO A 55 5.40 16.99 -3.00
N GLN A 56 6.74 17.06 -2.96
CA GLN A 56 7.55 17.13 -4.18
C GLN A 56 7.48 15.82 -4.98
N TRP A 57 7.42 14.66 -4.32
CA TRP A 57 7.22 13.38 -5.01
C TRP A 57 5.89 13.33 -5.78
N LEU A 58 4.84 13.91 -5.18
CA LEU A 58 3.54 14.00 -5.84
C LEU A 58 3.63 14.91 -7.06
N ALA A 59 4.13 16.12 -6.88
CA ALA A 59 4.27 17.09 -7.97
C ALA A 59 5.15 16.56 -9.11
N ASP A 60 6.25 15.88 -8.80
CA ASP A 60 7.14 15.28 -9.80
C ASP A 60 6.43 14.16 -10.58
N CYS A 61 5.67 13.31 -9.89
CA CYS A 61 4.90 12.24 -10.53
C CYS A 61 3.85 12.83 -11.49
N GLU A 62 3.10 13.84 -11.05
CA GLU A 62 2.09 14.50 -11.86
C GLU A 62 2.71 15.19 -13.08
N ALA A 63 3.87 15.85 -12.91
CA ALA A 63 4.59 16.51 -13.99
C ALA A 63 5.13 15.50 -15.02
N GLU A 64 5.71 14.39 -14.56
CA GLU A 64 6.25 13.34 -15.43
C GLU A 64 5.14 12.65 -16.24
N PHE A 65 3.98 12.44 -15.62
CA PHE A 65 2.85 11.74 -16.24
C PHE A 65 1.67 12.66 -16.60
N ALA A 66 1.93 13.95 -16.84
CA ALA A 66 0.90 14.94 -17.17
C ALA A 66 -0.03 14.50 -18.32
N SER A 67 0.52 13.81 -19.32
CA SER A 67 -0.24 13.28 -20.47
C SER A 67 -1.18 12.12 -20.14
N LYS A 68 -1.04 11.49 -18.97
CA LYS A 68 -1.84 10.36 -18.49
C LYS A 68 -2.87 10.75 -17.42
N SER A 69 -3.01 12.05 -17.15
CA SER A 69 -3.97 12.56 -16.18
C SER A 69 -5.42 12.27 -16.59
N LEU A 70 -6.30 12.17 -15.59
CA LEU A 70 -7.74 12.18 -15.81
C LEU A 70 -8.19 13.55 -16.35
N PRO A 71 -9.39 13.64 -16.97
CA PRO A 71 -9.96 14.91 -17.38
C PRO A 71 -9.90 15.96 -16.26
N GLY A 72 -9.37 17.14 -16.58
CA GLY A 72 -9.12 18.20 -15.60
C GLY A 72 -7.72 18.18 -14.97
N GLY A 73 -6.81 17.31 -15.43
CA GLY A 73 -5.43 17.25 -14.92
C GLY A 73 -5.33 16.55 -13.56
N LEU A 74 -6.31 15.68 -13.25
CA LEU A 74 -6.40 15.01 -11.95
C LEU A 74 -5.62 13.70 -11.95
N PHE A 75 -5.05 13.35 -10.80
CA PHE A 75 -4.34 12.10 -10.56
C PHE A 75 -4.96 11.34 -9.40
N LYS A 76 -4.74 10.03 -9.37
CA LYS A 76 -5.15 9.16 -8.28
C LYS A 76 -3.91 8.59 -7.59
N HIS A 77 -3.52 9.22 -6.49
CA HIS A 77 -2.36 8.81 -5.71
C HIS A 77 -2.70 7.61 -4.84
N LEU A 78 -1.93 6.54 -5.00
CA LEU A 78 -2.05 5.31 -4.21
C LEU A 78 -0.71 4.95 -3.57
N ALA A 79 -0.80 4.48 -2.33
CA ALA A 79 0.28 3.80 -1.61
C ALA A 79 0.01 2.30 -1.60
N TYR A 80 1.06 1.52 -1.83
CA TYR A 80 1.04 0.07 -1.94
C TYR A 80 1.95 -0.52 -0.87
N LEU A 81 1.46 -1.48 -0.10
CA LEU A 81 2.26 -2.17 0.91
C LEU A 81 2.68 -3.53 0.39
N TYR A 82 3.97 -3.82 0.43
CA TYR A 82 4.54 -5.09 0.01
C TYR A 82 5.15 -5.84 1.19
N PRO A 83 5.21 -7.17 1.13
CA PRO A 83 5.90 -7.96 2.15
C PRO A 83 7.41 -7.72 2.12
N ASP A 84 8.10 -8.07 3.21
CA ASP A 84 9.56 -7.94 3.39
C ASP A 84 10.42 -8.63 2.31
N SER A 85 9.84 -9.55 1.51
CA SER A 85 10.53 -10.14 0.36
C SER A 85 10.81 -9.15 -0.77
N VAL A 86 10.11 -8.01 -0.80
CA VAL A 86 10.35 -6.92 -1.74
C VAL A 86 11.42 -5.99 -1.18
N THR A 87 12.54 -5.92 -1.87
CA THR A 87 13.71 -5.10 -1.52
C THR A 87 13.87 -3.85 -2.38
N GLY A 88 13.08 -3.71 -3.45
CA GLY A 88 13.16 -2.55 -4.33
C GLY A 88 12.02 -2.46 -5.34
N ILE A 89 11.92 -1.30 -5.99
CA ILE A 89 10.82 -0.95 -6.92
C ILE A 89 10.62 -1.94 -8.07
N ALA A 90 11.71 -2.53 -8.59
CA ALA A 90 11.64 -3.48 -9.71
C ALA A 90 10.89 -4.78 -9.36
N GLN A 91 10.69 -5.06 -8.06
CA GLN A 91 9.95 -6.22 -7.57
C GLN A 91 8.49 -5.88 -7.21
N MET A 92 8.09 -4.61 -7.28
CA MET A 92 6.75 -4.15 -6.90
C MET A 92 5.80 -4.30 -8.09
N ALA A 93 4.75 -5.10 -7.90
CA ALA A 93 3.71 -5.33 -8.90
C ALA A 93 2.50 -4.38 -8.68
N ASP A 94 1.64 -4.17 -9.67
CA ASP A 94 0.37 -3.45 -9.50
C ASP A 94 -0.67 -4.27 -8.69
N SER A 95 -1.96 -3.94 -8.73
CA SER A 95 -2.99 -4.67 -7.96
C SER A 95 -3.44 -5.97 -8.62
N SER A 96 -3.07 -6.20 -9.88
CA SER A 96 -3.60 -7.26 -10.72
C SER A 96 -3.22 -8.68 -10.29
N THR A 97 -4.18 -9.59 -10.31
CA THR A 97 -3.93 -11.01 -9.95
C THR A 97 -3.64 -11.88 -11.17
N SER A 98 -3.80 -11.33 -12.37
CA SER A 98 -3.67 -12.03 -13.66
C SER A 98 -2.30 -11.84 -14.32
N ARG A 99 -1.23 -11.71 -13.53
CA ARG A 99 0.14 -11.47 -14.02
C ARG A 99 0.93 -12.77 -14.20
N ASN A 100 1.97 -12.73 -15.04
CA ASN A 100 2.89 -13.86 -15.30
C ASN A 100 4.37 -13.55 -15.01
N ASP A 101 4.67 -12.42 -14.39
CA ASP A 101 6.04 -12.00 -14.07
C ASP A 101 6.49 -12.46 -12.66
N GLN A 102 7.67 -12.00 -12.23
CA GLN A 102 8.27 -12.32 -10.93
C GLN A 102 8.07 -11.21 -9.88
N ARG A 103 7.24 -10.20 -10.16
CA ARG A 103 6.96 -9.12 -9.21
C ARG A 103 5.97 -9.62 -8.17
N VAL A 104 6.04 -9.00 -7.00
CA VAL A 104 5.28 -9.40 -5.82
C VAL A 104 4.06 -8.50 -5.67
N LEU A 105 2.90 -9.11 -5.42
CA LEU A 105 1.66 -8.38 -5.19
C LEU A 105 1.73 -7.51 -3.93
N PRO A 106 1.09 -6.33 -3.95
CA PRO A 106 0.82 -5.62 -2.72
C PRO A 106 -0.10 -6.46 -1.83
N ILE A 107 0.08 -6.37 -0.52
CA ILE A 107 -0.82 -6.95 0.47
C ILE A 107 -1.96 -5.99 0.85
N ALA A 108 -1.73 -4.69 0.68
CA ALA A 108 -2.72 -3.64 0.91
C ALA A 108 -2.46 -2.46 -0.03
N VAL A 109 -3.53 -1.84 -0.51
CA VAL A 109 -3.50 -0.63 -1.32
C VAL A 109 -4.43 0.40 -0.71
N THR A 110 -3.96 1.65 -0.63
CA THR A 110 -4.78 2.73 -0.07
C THR A 110 -4.55 4.03 -0.83
N PRO A 111 -5.58 4.86 -1.00
CA PRO A 111 -5.42 6.23 -1.47
C PRO A 111 -4.57 7.09 -0.52
N ILE A 112 -3.82 8.00 -1.13
CA ILE A 112 -3.14 9.10 -0.47
C ILE A 112 -4.06 10.31 -0.52
N PHE A 113 -4.25 10.95 0.63
CA PHE A 113 -5.13 12.10 0.80
C PHE A 113 -4.34 13.30 1.31
N ILE A 114 -4.93 14.48 1.14
CA ILE A 114 -4.46 15.70 1.78
C ILE A 114 -5.21 15.90 3.10
N GLY A 115 -4.47 16.07 4.19
CA GLY A 115 -4.99 16.37 5.52
C GLY A 115 -5.43 17.83 5.64
N GLU A 116 -6.06 18.15 6.78
CA GLU A 116 -6.56 19.51 7.05
C GLU A 116 -5.45 20.57 7.07
N GLN A 117 -4.21 20.16 7.33
CA GLN A 117 -3.04 21.05 7.40
C GLN A 117 -2.30 21.13 6.05
N GLY A 118 -2.81 20.49 5.01
CA GLY A 118 -2.17 20.42 3.68
C GLY A 118 -1.09 19.35 3.57
N ASP A 119 -0.93 18.51 4.58
CA ASP A 119 -0.01 17.36 4.58
C ASP A 119 -0.58 16.21 3.75
N TRP A 120 0.24 15.61 2.90
CA TRP A 120 -0.17 14.43 2.15
C TRP A 120 0.15 13.18 2.96
N HIS A 121 -0.84 12.31 3.14
CA HIS A 121 -0.65 11.10 3.92
C HIS A 121 -1.54 9.95 3.44
N PHE A 122 -1.19 8.74 3.88
CA PHE A 122 -2.04 7.56 3.74
C PHE A 122 -2.15 6.81 5.06
N VAL A 123 -3.22 6.04 5.19
CA VAL A 123 -3.45 5.18 6.36
C VAL A 123 -3.72 3.76 5.89
N MET A 124 -3.01 2.81 6.51
CA MET A 124 -3.27 1.37 6.37
C MET A 124 -3.43 0.79 7.76
N GLY A 125 -4.60 0.21 8.03
CA GLY A 125 -4.93 -0.34 9.33
C GLY A 125 -4.90 -1.85 9.38
N TYR A 126 -4.94 -2.40 10.59
CA TYR A 126 -5.09 -3.84 10.80
C TYR A 126 -4.02 -4.67 10.09
N LEU A 127 -2.79 -4.17 10.11
CA LEU A 127 -1.63 -4.87 9.56
C LEU A 127 -1.01 -5.78 10.63
N PRO A 128 -0.71 -7.05 10.32
CA PRO A 128 0.08 -7.88 11.22
C PRO A 128 1.41 -7.22 11.59
N LYS A 129 1.93 -7.50 12.78
CA LYS A 129 3.31 -7.15 13.12
C LYS A 129 4.28 -7.77 12.11
N GLY A 130 5.17 -6.98 11.55
CA GLY A 130 6.12 -7.45 10.55
C GLY A 130 6.89 -6.34 9.86
N ASN A 131 7.76 -6.74 8.94
CA ASN A 131 8.47 -5.83 8.06
C ASN A 131 7.77 -5.77 6.71
N TYR A 132 7.76 -4.58 6.14
CA TYR A 132 7.08 -4.26 4.89
C TYR A 132 7.88 -3.24 4.10
N ARG A 133 7.45 -3.02 2.86
CA ARG A 133 7.98 -1.97 1.99
C ARG A 133 6.84 -1.21 1.33
N VAL A 134 6.99 0.09 1.18
CA VAL A 134 5.96 0.94 0.56
C VAL A 134 6.33 1.26 -0.88
N GLY A 135 5.39 1.08 -1.80
CA GLY A 135 5.44 1.62 -3.16
C GLY A 135 4.47 2.78 -3.31
N TYR A 136 4.76 3.67 -4.25
CA TYR A 136 3.94 4.84 -4.55
C TYR A 136 3.72 5.01 -6.06
N SER A 137 2.49 5.37 -6.45
CA SER A 137 2.16 5.81 -7.80
C SER A 137 1.07 6.89 -7.80
N CYS A 138 1.14 7.85 -8.72
CA CYS A 138 0.07 8.80 -9.06
C CYS A 138 -0.90 8.28 -10.13
N LEU A 139 -0.61 7.10 -10.70
CA LEU A 139 -1.37 6.48 -11.79
C LEU A 139 -2.39 5.45 -11.30
N GLY A 140 -2.91 5.60 -10.08
CA GLY A 140 -3.85 4.63 -9.50
C GLY A 140 -5.19 4.52 -10.21
N HIS A 141 -5.49 5.39 -11.16
CA HIS A 141 -6.65 5.28 -12.06
C HIS A 141 -6.37 4.37 -13.27
N LEU A 142 -5.11 3.98 -13.47
CA LEU A 142 -4.66 3.03 -14.49
C LEU A 142 -4.27 1.68 -13.89
N ASP A 143 -4.49 1.46 -12.60
CA ASP A 143 -4.27 0.18 -11.92
C ASP A 143 -5.61 -0.54 -11.75
N ASP A 144 -5.94 -1.41 -12.71
CA ASP A 144 -7.10 -2.28 -12.65
C ASP A 144 -6.73 -3.62 -11.98
N PRO A 145 -7.39 -4.02 -10.88
CA PRO A 145 -7.13 -5.31 -10.23
C PRO A 145 -7.38 -6.54 -11.12
N GLN A 146 -8.04 -6.39 -12.28
CA GLN A 146 -8.29 -7.46 -13.25
C GLN A 146 -7.33 -7.48 -14.45
N THR A 147 -6.50 -6.44 -14.65
CA THR A 147 -5.66 -6.29 -15.85
C THR A 147 -4.21 -6.09 -15.46
N ASP A 148 -3.26 -6.75 -16.11
CA ASP A 148 -1.82 -6.60 -15.78
C ASP A 148 -1.27 -5.28 -16.36
N ASP A 149 -1.74 -4.15 -15.84
CA ASP A 149 -1.47 -2.81 -16.37
C ASP A 149 0.00 -2.40 -16.26
N ILE A 150 0.76 -3.02 -15.36
CA ILE A 150 2.19 -2.80 -15.21
C ILE A 150 3.04 -3.48 -16.30
N ASN A 151 2.48 -4.44 -17.04
CA ASN A 151 3.11 -5.10 -18.20
C ASN A 151 2.46 -4.69 -19.52
N ASP A 152 1.13 -4.68 -19.55
CA ASP A 152 0.33 -4.56 -20.77
C ASP A 152 -0.36 -3.19 -20.89
N GLY A 153 -0.27 -2.36 -19.85
CA GLY A 153 -0.91 -1.06 -19.76
C GLY A 153 0.06 0.10 -19.62
N GLU A 154 -0.45 1.19 -19.04
CA GLU A 154 0.30 2.44 -18.86
C GLU A 154 0.67 2.70 -17.39
N PHE A 155 0.32 1.80 -16.48
CA PHE A 155 0.61 1.91 -15.06
C PHE A 155 2.11 1.81 -14.79
N VAL A 156 2.59 2.62 -13.86
CA VAL A 156 3.98 2.60 -13.40
C VAL A 156 4.00 2.70 -11.88
N MET A 157 4.74 1.80 -11.24
CA MET A 157 5.18 2.02 -9.86
C MET A 157 6.27 3.10 -9.87
N TYR A 158 5.96 4.27 -9.32
CA TYR A 158 6.78 5.46 -9.54
C TYR A 158 7.95 5.58 -8.57
N ARG A 159 7.72 5.36 -7.27
CA ARG A 159 8.77 5.44 -6.25
C ARG A 159 8.66 4.32 -5.23
N ASP A 160 9.81 3.99 -4.69
CA ASP A 160 9.99 3.14 -3.54
C ASP A 160 10.02 4.00 -2.27
N GLY A 161 8.95 3.96 -1.51
CA GLY A 161 8.79 4.67 -0.24
C GLY A 161 9.67 4.14 0.88
N GLY A 162 10.39 3.03 0.67
CA GLY A 162 11.30 2.45 1.65
C GLY A 162 10.68 1.40 2.56
N ALA A 163 11.52 0.80 3.40
CA ALA A 163 11.12 -0.24 4.33
C ALA A 163 10.51 0.36 5.61
N LEU A 164 9.54 -0.35 6.18
CA LEU A 164 8.94 -0.02 7.47
C LEU A 164 8.71 -1.28 8.29
N THR A 165 8.69 -1.11 9.62
CA THR A 165 8.30 -2.17 10.55
C THR A 165 7.00 -1.78 11.22
N VAL A 166 5.97 -2.62 11.08
CA VAL A 166 4.74 -2.53 11.85
C VAL A 166 4.97 -3.22 13.18
N ASN A 167 4.89 -2.45 14.25
CA ASN A 167 4.78 -2.95 15.60
C ASN A 167 3.31 -3.03 16.01
N SER A 168 2.96 -4.03 16.82
CA SER A 168 1.63 -4.17 17.39
C SER A 168 1.46 -3.39 18.71
N GLY A 169 2.56 -3.08 19.40
CA GLY A 169 2.52 -2.65 20.80
C GLY A 169 2.04 -3.79 21.73
N ASP A 170 1.85 -3.47 23.00
CA ASP A 170 1.58 -4.47 24.05
C ASP A 170 0.19 -5.12 23.93
N ASN A 171 -0.78 -4.41 23.34
CA ASN A 171 -2.17 -4.86 23.24
C ASN A 171 -2.74 -4.79 21.80
N GLY A 172 -1.88 -4.61 20.80
CA GLY A 172 -2.32 -4.30 19.45
C GLY A 172 -2.68 -2.82 19.25
N GLY A 173 -2.92 -2.43 18.01
CA GLY A 173 -3.38 -1.10 17.63
C GLY A 173 -2.30 -0.02 17.63
N HIS A 174 -1.02 -0.39 17.74
CA HIS A 174 0.06 0.60 17.74
C HIS A 174 0.12 1.35 16.40
N GLN A 175 0.23 2.67 16.49
CA GLN A 175 0.41 3.57 15.36
C GLN A 175 1.89 3.65 15.00
N ASN A 176 2.22 3.21 13.79
CA ASN A 176 3.55 3.29 13.21
C ASN A 176 3.56 4.45 12.20
N VAL A 177 4.59 5.29 12.25
CA VAL A 177 4.75 6.41 11.31
C VAL A 177 5.84 6.04 10.30
N HIS A 178 5.56 6.28 9.03
CA HIS A 178 6.49 6.06 7.92
C HIS A 178 6.61 7.35 7.09
N GLN A 179 7.80 7.67 6.60
CA GLN A 179 8.04 8.85 5.77
C GLN A 179 8.50 8.43 4.38
N CYS A 180 7.71 8.78 3.37
CA CYS A 180 8.04 8.59 1.96
C CYS A 180 8.62 9.88 1.39
N GLY A 181 9.84 9.82 0.84
CA GLY A 181 10.42 10.93 0.08
C GLY A 181 11.41 11.83 0.80
N ASN A 182 11.56 11.71 2.13
CA ASN A 182 12.61 12.44 2.87
C ASN A 182 13.99 11.75 2.80
N GLY A 183 14.53 11.68 1.58
CA GLY A 183 15.87 11.17 1.32
C GLY A 183 16.38 11.59 -0.06
N HIS A 184 16.89 12.81 -0.16
CA HIS A 184 18.01 13.05 -1.07
C HIS A 184 19.11 12.03 -0.76
N ALA A 185 19.55 11.30 -1.78
CA ALA A 185 20.72 10.44 -1.68
C ALA A 185 21.95 11.26 -1.22
N GLY A 186 22.62 10.79 -0.15
CA GLY A 186 24.01 11.15 0.18
C GLY A 186 24.21 12.32 1.16
N GLY A 187 24.63 11.98 2.38
CA GLY A 187 25.10 12.98 3.35
C GLY A 187 25.27 12.41 4.75
N GLY A 188 26.33 11.61 4.96
CA GLY A 188 26.76 11.28 6.31
C GLY A 188 27.34 12.51 7.00
N HIS A 189 26.82 12.85 8.18
CA HIS A 189 27.46 13.57 9.29
C HIS A 189 26.61 13.21 10.52
N GLY A 190 27.09 12.62 11.63
CA GLY A 190 28.40 12.69 12.25
C GLY A 190 28.43 13.87 13.23
N GLY A 191 28.14 13.63 14.52
CA GLY A 191 28.34 14.54 15.66
C GLY A 191 27.30 15.65 15.79
N HIS A 192 26.83 16.06 16.98
CA HIS A 192 27.35 15.96 18.34
C HIS A 192 26.22 15.70 19.35
#